data_AF-A0A947Q0D4-F1
#
_entry.id   AF-A0A947Q0D4-F1
#
_cell.length_a   1.000
_cell.length_b   1.000
_cell.length_c   1.000
_cell.angle_alpha   90.00
_cell.angle_beta   90.00
_cell.angle_gamma   90.00
#
_symmetry.space_group_name_H-M   'P 1'
#
loop_
_entity.id
_entity.type
_entity.pdbx_description
1 polymer ?
#
loop_
_entity_poly.entity_id
_entity_poly.type
_entity_poly.pdbx_seq_one_letter_code
_entity_poly.pdbx_strand_id
1 'polypeptide(L)'
;MASQSDRGWFTAKRTRWLLGGPMAVLIAIMAMGAMPLWFPTGAAGVDHLVFPLILFPALWAAGFFYAILAENLRRAALVMTALALINAACIAVLWTIS
;
A
#
# COMPACT_ATOMS: atom_id res chain seq x y z
N MET A 1 23.33 -4.96 34.57
CA MET A 1 23.90 -5.00 33.20
C MET A 1 22.85 -4.51 32.22
N ALA A 2 22.93 -3.25 31.79
CA ALA A 2 21.98 -2.69 30.83
C ALA A 2 22.25 -3.27 29.44
N SER A 3 21.25 -3.94 28.83
CA SER A 3 21.35 -4.46 27.47
C SER A 3 21.33 -3.31 26.47
N GLN A 4 22.52 -2.87 26.05
CA GLN A 4 22.69 -2.01 24.89
C GLN A 4 22.26 -2.75 23.61
N SER A 5 21.02 -2.57 23.13
CA SER A 5 20.70 -2.84 21.72
C SER A 5 19.41 -2.19 21.18
N ASP A 6 18.74 -1.27 21.89
CA ASP A 6 17.61 -0.52 21.31
C ASP A 6 18.05 0.69 20.47
N ARG A 7 19.10 0.50 19.65
CA ARG A 7 19.64 1.54 18.75
C ARG A 7 19.20 1.31 17.30
N GLY A 8 17.89 1.23 17.10
CA GLY A 8 17.23 1.29 15.81
C GLY A 8 15.83 1.85 16.02
N TRP A 9 15.48 2.96 15.36
CA TRP A 9 14.35 3.83 15.71
C TRP A 9 12.94 3.19 15.80
N PHE A 10 12.77 1.91 15.44
CA PHE A 10 11.54 1.13 15.66
C PHE A 10 11.88 -0.35 15.95
N THR A 11 11.22 -0.97 16.92
CA THR A 11 11.31 -2.43 17.12
C THR A 11 10.73 -3.15 15.90
N ALA A 12 11.25 -4.34 15.57
CA ALA A 12 10.80 -5.14 14.43
C ALA A 12 9.27 -5.37 14.45
N LYS A 13 8.71 -5.59 15.64
CA LYS A 13 7.27 -5.73 15.87
C LYS A 13 6.48 -4.46 15.52
N ARG A 14 6.95 -3.29 15.99
CA ARG A 14 6.30 -2.00 15.71
C ARG A 14 6.36 -1.65 14.22
N THR A 15 7.48 -1.94 13.57
CA THR A 15 7.66 -1.75 12.13
C THR A 15 6.67 -2.61 11.34
N ARG A 16 6.53 -3.90 11.68
CA ARG A 16 5.55 -4.80 11.05
C ARG A 16 4.12 -4.32 11.24
N TRP A 17 3.77 -3.83 12.44
CA TRP A 17 2.44 -3.31 12.69
C TRP A 17 2.13 -2.05 11.86
N LEU A 18 3.09 -1.12 11.75
CA LEU A 18 2.92 0.09 10.92
C LEU A 18 2.82 -0.23 9.43
N LEU A 19 3.70 -1.10 8.94
CA LEU A 19 3.72 -1.49 7.53
C LEU A 19 2.47 -2.31 7.17
N GLY A 20 2.15 -3.34 7.94
CA GLY A 20 1.02 -4.22 7.64
C GLY A 20 -0.34 -3.58 7.91
N GLY A 21 -0.45 -2.72 8.92
CA GLY A 21 -1.69 -2.05 9.27
C GLY A 21 -1.94 -0.80 8.41
N PRO A 22 -1.65 0.40 8.94
CA PRO A 22 -2.03 1.67 8.30
C PRO A 22 -1.38 1.86 6.92
N MET A 23 -0.13 1.44 6.73
CA MET A 23 0.55 1.64 5.44
C MET A 23 -0.05 0.77 4.33
N ALA A 24 -0.35 -0.51 4.59
CA ALA A 24 -1.00 -1.38 3.62
C ALA A 24 -2.41 -0.88 3.24
N VAL A 25 -3.18 -0.39 4.22
CA VAL A 25 -4.49 0.22 3.97
C VAL A 25 -4.34 1.46 3.09
N LEU A 26 -3.41 2.35 3.42
CA LEU A 26 -3.16 3.56 2.63
C LEU A 26 -2.79 3.24 1.19
N ILE A 27 -1.90 2.27 0.97
CA ILE A 27 -1.52 1.82 -0.38
C ILE A 27 -2.73 1.27 -1.13
N ALA A 28 -3.58 0.46 -0.48
CA ALA A 28 -4.78 -0.07 -1.12
C ALA A 28 -5.76 1.05 -1.53
N ILE A 29 -5.97 2.05 -0.65
CA ILE A 29 -6.79 3.23 -0.98
C ILE A 29 -6.19 4.00 -2.16
N MET A 30 -4.89 4.28 -2.13
CA MET A 30 -4.22 5.02 -3.19
C MET A 30 -4.25 4.26 -4.52
N ALA A 31 -4.08 2.95 -4.50
CA ALA A 31 -4.19 2.11 -5.70
C ALA A 31 -5.60 2.13 -6.30
N MET A 32 -6.64 2.12 -5.46
CA MET A 32 -8.01 2.33 -5.92
C MET A 32 -8.24 3.75 -6.45
N GLY A 33 -7.67 4.77 -5.82
CA GLY A 33 -7.72 6.15 -6.34
C GLY A 33 -7.01 6.32 -7.69
N ALA A 34 -5.92 5.58 -7.92
CA ALA A 34 -5.18 5.55 -9.18
C ALA A 34 -5.84 4.65 -10.25
N MET A 35 -6.86 3.87 -9.88
CA MET A 35 -7.51 2.87 -10.73
C MET A 35 -7.96 3.38 -12.11
N PRO A 36 -8.50 4.60 -12.25
CA PRO A 36 -8.88 5.12 -13.57
C PRO A 36 -7.75 5.18 -14.61
N LEU A 37 -6.48 5.21 -14.18
CA LEU A 37 -5.33 5.26 -15.09
C LEU A 37 -4.94 3.90 -15.68
N TRP A 38 -5.24 2.81 -14.99
CA TRP A 38 -4.76 1.47 -15.35
C TRP A 38 -5.88 0.44 -15.53
N PHE A 39 -7.11 0.77 -15.11
CA PHE A 39 -8.26 -0.10 -15.23
C PHE A 39 -9.16 0.33 -16.40
N PRO A 40 -9.64 -0.60 -17.24
CA PRO A 40 -10.47 -0.26 -18.39
C PRO A 40 -11.80 0.35 -17.95
N THR A 41 -12.30 1.29 -18.75
CA THR A 41 -13.64 1.85 -18.59
C THR A 41 -14.70 0.77 -18.78
N GLY A 42 -15.74 0.80 -17.94
CA GLY A 42 -16.81 -0.19 -18.01
C GLY A 42 -17.76 0.01 -19.19
N ALA A 43 -18.35 -1.09 -19.65
CA ALA A 43 -19.39 -1.05 -20.66
C ALA A 43 -20.61 -0.29 -20.12
N ALA A 44 -21.06 0.74 -20.85
CA ALA A 44 -22.25 1.56 -20.58
C ALA A 44 -22.15 2.60 -19.44
N GLY A 45 -20.95 2.97 -18.97
CA GLY A 45 -20.80 4.06 -17.97
C GLY A 45 -21.27 3.70 -16.56
N VAL A 46 -21.56 2.42 -16.31
CA VAL A 46 -21.73 1.87 -14.96
C VAL A 46 -20.35 1.50 -14.45
N ASP A 47 -19.91 2.18 -13.39
CA ASP A 47 -18.67 1.84 -12.72
C ASP A 47 -18.70 0.40 -12.22
N HIS A 48 -17.57 -0.26 -12.43
CA HIS A 48 -17.27 -1.63 -12.09
C HIS A 48 -17.22 -1.84 -10.56
N LEU A 49 -18.31 -1.59 -9.81
CA LEU A 49 -18.35 -1.57 -8.34
C LEU A 49 -17.82 -2.85 -7.67
N VAL A 50 -18.00 -3.98 -8.35
CA VAL A 50 -17.46 -5.29 -7.93
C VAL A 50 -15.93 -5.29 -7.85
N PHE A 51 -15.25 -4.56 -8.73
CA PHE A 51 -13.79 -4.57 -8.79
C PHE A 51 -13.17 -3.84 -7.61
N PRO A 52 -13.52 -2.59 -7.24
CA PRO A 52 -13.04 -1.99 -6.00
C PRO A 52 -13.40 -2.82 -4.77
N LEU A 53 -14.60 -3.43 -4.75
CA LEU A 53 -15.06 -4.25 -3.62
C LEU A 53 -14.15 -5.47 -3.38
N ILE A 54 -13.65 -6.10 -4.44
CA ILE A 54 -12.76 -7.28 -4.35
C ILE A 54 -11.29 -6.85 -4.27
N LEU A 55 -10.87 -5.88 -5.07
CA LEU A 55 -9.49 -5.43 -5.17
C LEU A 55 -9.03 -4.74 -3.90
N PHE A 56 -9.87 -3.93 -3.26
CA PHE A 56 -9.48 -3.25 -2.02
C PHE A 56 -9.00 -4.21 -0.92
N PRO A 57 -9.80 -5.22 -0.49
CA PRO A 57 -9.33 -6.18 0.52
C PRO A 57 -8.17 -7.04 0.01
N ALA A 58 -8.12 -7.35 -1.30
CA ALA A 58 -7.01 -8.11 -1.88
C ALA A 58 -5.68 -7.34 -1.85
N LEU A 59 -5.68 -6.06 -2.24
CA LEU A 59 -4.52 -5.17 -2.23
C LEU A 59 -4.03 -4.92 -0.80
N TRP A 60 -4.98 -4.69 0.13
CA TRP A 60 -4.65 -4.59 1.54
C TRP A 60 -4.02 -5.88 2.06
N ALA A 61 -4.65 -7.04 1.81
CA ALA A 61 -4.16 -8.33 2.28
C ALA A 61 -2.76 -8.63 1.72
N ALA A 62 -2.52 -8.35 0.44
CA ALA A 62 -1.21 -8.51 -0.18
C ALA A 62 -0.15 -7.64 0.52
N GLY A 63 -0.43 -6.36 0.76
CA GLY A 63 0.48 -5.47 1.49
C GLY A 63 0.69 -5.90 2.95
N PHE A 64 -0.37 -6.34 3.62
CA PHE A 64 -0.33 -6.86 4.98
C PHE A 64 0.57 -8.10 5.08
N PHE A 65 0.30 -9.13 4.27
CA PHE A 65 1.10 -10.36 4.28
C PHE A 65 2.54 -10.10 3.88
N TYR A 66 2.78 -9.24 2.88
CA TYR A 66 4.14 -8.84 2.50
C TYR A 66 4.91 -8.23 3.70
N ALA A 67 4.28 -7.34 4.46
CA ALA A 67 4.90 -6.72 5.63
C ALA A 67 5.16 -7.71 6.78
N ILE A 68 4.24 -8.65 7.01
CA ILE A 68 4.34 -9.62 8.11
C ILE A 68 5.37 -10.72 7.79
N LEU A 69 5.38 -11.24 6.56
CA LEU A 69 6.28 -12.30 6.11
C LEU A 69 7.66 -11.77 5.71
N ALA A 70 7.90 -10.46 5.73
CA ALA A 70 9.19 -9.88 5.38
C ALA A 70 10.32 -10.36 6.29
N GLU A 71 11.31 -11.02 5.68
CA GLU A 71 12.61 -11.37 6.29
C GLU A 71 13.47 -10.12 6.54
N ASN A 72 13.42 -9.15 5.61
CA ASN A 72 14.14 -7.89 5.71
C ASN A 72 13.16 -6.70 5.77
N LEU A 73 13.00 -6.15 6.97
CA LEU A 73 12.06 -5.06 7.23
C LEU A 73 12.43 -3.74 6.55
N ARG A 74 13.72 -3.48 6.31
CA ARG A 74 14.14 -2.28 5.57
C ARG A 74 13.74 -2.38 4.11
N ARG A 75 13.93 -3.54 3.48
CA ARG A 75 13.47 -3.82 2.12
C ARG A 75 11.95 -3.69 2.02
N ALA A 76 11.22 -4.26 2.99
CA ALA A 76 9.76 -4.14 3.02
C ALA A 76 9.29 -2.69 3.10
N ALA A 77 9.89 -1.90 4.01
CA ALA A 77 9.59 -0.47 4.14
C ALA A 77 9.88 0.29 2.84
N LEU A 78 11.03 0.05 2.19
CA LEU A 78 11.37 0.70 0.92
C LEU A 78 10.37 0.36 -0.19
N VAL A 79 10.01 -0.91 -0.35
CA VAL A 79 9.07 -1.35 -1.39
C VAL A 79 7.68 -0.76 -1.16
N MET A 80 7.18 -0.79 0.08
CA MET A 80 5.85 -0.25 0.40
C MET A 80 5.79 1.27 0.26
N THR A 81 6.85 1.98 0.68
CA THR A 81 6.96 3.43 0.47
C THR A 81 7.04 3.77 -1.02
N ALA A 82 7.85 3.06 -1.81
CA ALA A 82 7.92 3.25 -3.26
C ALA A 82 6.55 3.02 -3.92
N LEU A 83 5.84 1.97 -3.51
CA LEU A 83 4.51 1.67 -4.02
C LEU A 83 3.50 2.78 -3.68
N ALA A 84 3.54 3.32 -2.47
CA ALA A 84 2.69 4.46 -2.11
C ALA A 84 3.03 5.71 -2.94
N LEU A 85 4.32 6.01 -3.14
CA LEU A 85 4.75 7.14 -3.96
C LEU A 85 4.33 7.00 -5.42
N ILE A 86 4.43 5.80 -5.99
CA ILE A 86 3.96 5.51 -7.35
C ILE A 86 2.45 5.78 -7.46
N ASN A 87 1.65 5.26 -6.53
CA ASN A 87 0.21 5.48 -6.55
C ASN A 87 -0.15 6.96 -6.33
N ALA A 88 0.56 7.66 -5.44
CA ALA A 88 0.39 9.10 -5.25
C ALA A 88 0.74 9.90 -6.53
N ALA A 89 1.81 9.52 -7.23
CA ALA A 89 2.18 10.11 -8.51
C ALA A 89 1.13 9.83 -9.58
N CYS A 90 0.59 8.60 -9.65
CA CYS A 90 -0.54 8.27 -10.51
C CYS A 90 -1.76 9.15 -10.22
N ILE A 91 -2.14 9.32 -8.95
CA ILE A 91 -3.23 10.22 -8.57
C ILE A 91 -2.94 11.67 -9.01
N ALA A 92 -1.72 12.15 -8.83
CA ALA A 92 -1.32 13.48 -9.29
C ALA A 92 -1.42 13.61 -10.81
N VAL A 93 -1.00 12.60 -11.58
CA VAL A 93 -1.17 12.57 -13.04
C VAL A 93 -2.64 12.55 -13.42
N LEU A 94 -3.46 11.73 -12.76
CA LEU A 94 -4.90 11.67 -13.00
C LEU A 94 -5.55 13.04 -12.81
N TRP A 95 -5.21 13.74 -11.72
CA TRP A 95 -5.67 15.10 -11.44
C TRP A 95 -5.29 16.09 -12.55
N THR A 96 -4.14 15.92 -13.20
CA THR A 96 -3.70 16.83 -14.28
C THR A 96 -4.42 16.61 -15.62
N ILE A 97 -5.03 15.43 -15.83
CA ILE A 97 -5.68 15.07 -17.09
C ILE A 97 -7.22 15.01 -17.01
N SER A 98 -7.77 15.06 -15.79
CA SER A 98 -9.21 15.14 -15.49
C SER A 98 -9.72 16.57 -15.57
#